data_AF-A0A847CB84-F1
#
_entry.id   AF-A0A847CB84-F1
#
_cell.length_a   1.000
_cell.length_b   1.000
_cell.length_c   1.000
_cell.angle_alpha   90.00
_cell.angle_beta   90.00
_cell.angle_gamma   90.00
#
_symmetry.space_group_name_H-M   'P 1'
#
loop_
_entity.id
_entity.type
_entity.pdbx_description
1 polymer ?
#
loop_
_entity_poly.entity_id
_entity_poly.type
_entity_poly.pdbx_seq_one_letter_code
_entity_poly.pdbx_strand_id
1 'polypeptide(L)' 'MYTENPDEEIKLLKRLWTSQPTVCPKCKKAQLEYLHKKAKKSDCDWKCPECGEIYRTIKMLKELQTRKDGE' A
#
# COMPACT_ATOMS: atom_id res chain seq x y z
N MET A 1 8.17 8.03 -0.04
CA MET A 1 8.55 6.60 -0.02
C MET A 1 7.97 6.02 1.26
N TYR A 2 7.16 4.96 1.15
CA TYR A 2 6.40 4.44 2.30
C TYR A 2 7.24 3.48 3.16
N THR A 3 8.33 2.98 2.60
CA THR A 3 9.38 2.18 3.25
C THR A 3 10.76 2.59 2.71
N GLU A 4 11.82 2.22 3.42
CA GLU A 4 13.22 2.52 3.05
C GLU A 4 13.74 1.64 1.89
N ASN A 5 13.11 0.48 1.66
CA ASN A 5 13.48 -0.46 0.59
C ASN A 5 12.31 -0.73 -0.37
N PRO A 6 12.58 -0.84 -1.69
CA PRO A 6 11.57 -1.21 -2.69
C PRO A 6 11.03 -2.63 -2.47
N ASP A 7 11.86 -3.55 -1.98
CA ASP A 7 11.43 -4.92 -1.63
C ASP A 7 10.38 -4.97 -0.51
N GLU A 8 10.55 -4.13 0.51
CA GLU A 8 9.59 -4.02 1.61
C GLU A 8 8.27 -3.38 1.11
N GLU A 9 8.38 -2.41 0.20
CA GLU A 9 7.24 -1.82 -0.52
C GLU A 9 6.49 -2.89 -1.34
N ILE A 10 7.19 -3.81 -2.03
CA ILE A 10 6.60 -4.93 -2.78
C ILE A 10 5.93 -5.94 -1.85
N LYS A 11 6.56 -6.32 -0.74
CA LYS A 11 5.95 -7.23 0.25
C LYS A 11 4.69 -6.63 0.85
N LEU A 12 4.73 -5.34 1.21
CA LEU A 12 3.58 -4.60 1.70
C LEU A 12 2.47 -4.61 0.64
N LEU A 13 2.78 -4.23 -0.60
CA LEU A 13 1.83 -4.23 -1.71
C LEU A 13 1.17 -5.59 -1.93
N LYS A 14 1.94 -6.69 -1.94
CA LYS A 14 1.40 -8.06 -2.07
C LYS A 14 0.40 -8.39 -0.96
N ARG A 15 0.70 -8.01 0.28
CA ARG A 15 -0.22 -8.21 1.40
C ARG A 15 -1.50 -7.39 1.24
N LEU A 16 -1.39 -6.11 0.87
CA LEU A 16 -2.55 -5.26 0.63
C LEU A 16 -3.43 -5.75 -0.52
N TRP A 17 -2.84 -6.28 -1.60
CA TRP A 17 -3.61 -6.88 -2.70
C TRP A 17 -4.29 -8.20 -2.34
N THR A 18 -3.65 -9.02 -1.52
CA THR A 18 -4.27 -10.25 -0.99
C THR A 18 -5.25 -9.99 0.15
N SER A 19 -5.52 -8.71 0.47
CA SER A 19 -6.33 -8.31 1.61
C SER A 19 -5.85 -8.93 2.93
N GLN A 20 -4.54 -9.13 3.06
CA GLN A 20 -3.93 -9.69 4.25
C GLN A 20 -3.84 -8.64 5.36
N PRO A 21 -4.11 -9.04 6.62
CA PRO A 21 -3.98 -8.17 7.78
C PRO A 21 -2.57 -7.62 7.88
N THR A 22 -2.40 -6.33 7.62
CA THR A 22 -1.08 -5.69 7.62
C THR A 22 -1.08 -4.50 8.55
N VAL A 23 -0.13 -4.50 9.48
CA VAL A 23 0.10 -3.39 10.41
C VAL A 23 0.67 -2.21 9.65
N CYS A 24 0.18 -1.00 9.96
CA CYS A 24 0.67 0.23 9.35
C CYS A 24 2.19 0.40 9.60
N PRO A 25 3.03 0.49 8.56
CA PRO A 25 4.48 0.65 8.73
C PRO A 25 4.87 2.01 9.34
N LYS A 26 4.02 3.04 9.18
CA LYS A 26 4.24 4.39 9.72
C LYS A 26 4.04 4.46 11.23
N CYS A 27 2.86 4.07 11.71
CA CYS A 27 2.52 4.20 13.12
C CYS A 27 2.69 2.91 13.92
N LYS A 28 2.68 1.74 13.26
CA LYS A 28 2.75 0.41 13.88
C LYS A 28 1.70 0.15 14.97
N LYS A 29 0.63 0.94 15.02
CA LYS A 29 -0.41 0.92 16.06
C LYS A 29 -1.69 0.21 15.64
N ALA A 30 -2.05 0.29 14.36
CA ALA A 30 -3.24 -0.37 13.83
C ALA A 30 -2.97 -1.06 12.49
N GLN A 31 -3.89 -1.97 12.17
CA GLN A 31 -3.95 -2.59 10.86
C GLN A 31 -4.52 -1.61 9.85
N LEU A 32 -4.04 -1.74 8.60
CA LEU A 32 -4.57 -0.99 7.49
C LEU A 32 -5.97 -1.53 7.17
N GLU A 33 -6.91 -0.62 6.98
CA GLU A 33 -8.28 -0.94 6.62
C GLU A 33 -8.51 -0.69 5.12
N TYR A 34 -9.23 -1.60 4.48
CA TYR A 34 -9.56 -1.47 3.07
C TYR A 34 -10.56 -0.33 2.87
N LEU A 35 -10.16 0.69 2.12
CA LEU A 35 -10.98 1.87 1.87
C LEU A 35 -11.79 1.65 0.59
N HIS A 36 -12.87 0.88 0.73
CA HIS A 36 -13.76 0.57 -0.38
C HIS A 36 -14.60 1.81 -0.76
N LYS A 37 -14.07 2.68 -1.62
CA LYS A 37 -14.92 3.67 -2.30
C LYS A 37 -15.48 3.07 -3.57
N LYS A 38 -16.79 2.78 -3.51
CA LYS A 38 -17.64 2.38 -4.62
C LYS A 38 -17.29 3.19 -5.89
N ALA A 39 -17.20 2.48 -7.02
CA ALA A 39 -17.24 3.00 -8.38
C ALA A 39 -15.93 3.54 -9.02
N LYS A 40 -14.84 2.76 -8.98
CA LYS A 40 -14.07 2.51 -10.22
C LYS A 40 -13.21 1.26 -10.06
N LYS A 41 -13.38 0.34 -11.02
CA LYS A 41 -12.68 -0.93 -11.19
C LYS A 41 -11.16 -0.65 -11.13
N SER A 42 -10.49 -1.02 -10.02
CA SER A 42 -9.03 -1.19 -9.85
C SER A 42 -8.31 -0.34 -8.78
N ASP A 43 -8.92 0.59 -8.07
CA ASP A 43 -8.22 1.33 -7.00
C ASP A 43 -8.45 0.71 -5.61
N CYS A 44 -7.55 -0.21 -5.22
CA CYS A 44 -7.49 -0.78 -3.87
C CYS A 44 -6.75 0.18 -2.93
N ASP A 45 -7.45 1.22 -2.47
CA ASP A 45 -6.91 2.13 -1.46
C ASP A 45 -7.02 1.52 -0.06
N TRP A 46 -5.96 1.63 0.72
CA TRP A 46 -5.90 1.19 2.12
C TRP A 46 -5.65 2.40 3.00
N LYS A 47 -6.27 2.48 4.17
CA LYS A 47 -6.07 3.57 5.10
C LYS A 47 -5.78 3.07 6.51
N CYS A 48 -4.85 3.74 7.15
CA CYS A 48 -4.57 3.60 8.56
C CYS A 48 -5.61 4.41 9.38
N PRO A 49 -6.44 3.78 10.23
CA PRO A 49 -7.39 4.51 11.08
C PRO A 49 -6.68 5.37 12.14
N GLU A 50 -5.53 4.91 12.66
CA GLU A 50 -4.77 5.59 13.72
C GLU A 50 -4.02 6.83 13.23
N CYS A 51 -3.40 6.73 12.07
CA CYS A 51 -2.47 7.73 11.55
C CYS A 51 -3.02 8.50 10.35
N GLY A 52 -4.15 8.05 9.79
CA GLY A 52 -4.79 8.67 8.63
C GLY A 52 -4.08 8.43 7.30
N GLU A 53 -2.93 7.75 7.29
CA GLU A 53 -2.12 7.50 6.09
C GLU A 53 -2.88 6.65 5.06
N ILE A 54 -2.83 7.06 3.79
CA ILE A 54 -3.54 6.41 2.68
C ILE A 54 -2.52 5.74 1.75
N TYR A 55 -2.58 4.41 1.72
CA TYR A 55 -1.78 3.53 0.88
C TYR A 55 -2.53 3.19 -0.39
N ARG A 56 -2.14 3.82 -1.49
CA ARG A 56 -2.74 3.57 -2.80
C ARG A 56 -1.95 2.49 -3.52
N THR A 57 -2.44 1.25 -3.54
CA THR A 57 -1.67 0.10 -4.09
C THR A 57 -1.28 0.32 -5.55
N ILE A 58 -2.13 0.96 -6.36
CA ILE A 58 -1.85 1.25 -7.77
C ILE A 58 -0.72 2.27 -7.92
N LYS A 59 -0.69 3.31 -7.08
CA LYS A 59 0.40 4.29 -7.08
C LYS A 59 1.70 3.64 -6.64
N MET A 60 1.67 2.85 -5.56
CA MET A 60 2.84 2.12 -5.08
C MET A 60 3.41 1.18 -6.16
N LEU A 61 2.55 0.45 -6.87
CA LEU A 61 2.99 -0.41 -7.98
C LEU A 61 3.66 0.38 -9.10
N LYS A 62 3.08 1.52 -9.52
CA LYS A 62 3.67 2.38 -10.55
C LYS A 62 5.04 2.91 -10.14
N GLU A 63 5.18 3.35 -8.88
CA GLU A 63 6.47 3.81 -8.34
C GLU A 63 7.50 2.68 -8.22
N LEU A 64 7.06 1.44 -8.01
CA LEU A 64 7.94 0.27 -8.04
C LEU A 64 8.35 -0.13 -9.46
N GLN A 65 7.41 -0.09 -10.42
CA GLN A 65 7.68 -0.43 -11.81
C GLN A 65 8.64 0.57 -12.46
N THR A 66 8.45 1.87 -12.24
CA THR A 66 9.37 2.90 -12.77
C THR A 66 10.80 2.77 -12.25
N ARG A 67 11.01 2.14 -11.09
CA ARG A 67 12.36 1.89 -10.55
C ARG A 67 13.03 0.66 -11.17
N LYS A 68 12.25 -0.30 -11.67
CA LYS A 68 12.77 -1.52 -12.29
C LYS A 68 13.07 -1.37 -13.78
N ASP A 69 12.52 -0.35 -14.43
CA ASP A 69 12.64 -0.12 -15.88
C ASP A 69 13.90 0.67 -16.29
N GLY A 70 14.86 0.85 -15.38
CA GLY A 70 16.11 1.59 -15.60
C GLY A 70 17.35 0.70 -15.62
N GLU A 71 17.25 -0.51 -16.18
CA GLU A 71 18.40 -1.41 -16.43
C GLU A 71 18.81 -1.36 -17.92
#